data_AF-A0AAD9PCN6-F1
#
_entry.id   AF-A0AAD9PCN6-F1
#
_cell.length_a   1.000
_cell.length_b   1.000
_cell.length_c   1.000
_cell.angle_alpha   90.00
_cell.angle_beta   90.00
_cell.angle_gamma   90.00
#
_symmetry.space_group_name_H-M   'P 1'
#
loop_
_entity.id
_entity.type
_entity.pdbx_description
1 polymer ?
#
loop_
_entity_poly.entity_id
_entity_poly.type
_entity_poly.pdbx_seq_one_letter_code
_entity_poly.pdbx_strand_id
1 'polypeptide(L)'
;CSFLPRFSINIETKYEDNTGTTENCLGLDEEELVEREVDVVDIAYDEVPEHHYKEEEDLTLFHSKKTDRGPLKPDWQAVRDILLLGHRQAFAWIDEWIELTMEDVREYERKMNEKTNEKVGVQNADTLPSEDTTTPEPLEGATSPPAEGDTSLPTDGTTMTPNAKTAEKTDPID
;
A
#
# COMPACT_ATOMS: atom_id res chain seq x y z
N CYS A 1 23.19 17.26 8.95
CA CYS A 1 23.62 16.92 10.32
C CYS A 1 22.95 15.60 10.71
N SER A 2 23.62 14.47 10.52
CA SER A 2 23.09 13.11 10.77
C SER A 2 23.35 12.71 12.22
N PHE A 3 22.49 13.16 13.14
CA PHE A 3 22.68 13.00 14.59
C PHE A 3 22.14 11.66 15.16
N LEU A 4 21.73 10.71 14.31
CA LEU A 4 21.34 9.37 14.74
C LEU A 4 22.23 8.33 14.05
N PRO A 5 23.18 7.70 14.77
CA PRO A 5 24.22 6.88 14.15
C PRO A 5 23.68 5.63 13.46
N ARG A 6 22.50 5.11 13.84
CA ARG A 6 21.72 4.07 13.14
C ARG A 6 20.25 4.16 13.59
N PHE A 7 19.38 4.72 12.77
CA PHE A 7 17.93 4.71 12.95
C PHE A 7 17.31 3.86 11.84
N SER A 8 16.38 2.96 12.20
CA SER A 8 15.68 2.09 11.26
C SER A 8 14.21 2.02 11.64
N ILE A 9 13.32 2.15 10.66
CA ILE A 9 11.90 1.88 10.78
C ILE A 9 11.59 0.76 9.78
N ASN A 10 10.93 -0.30 10.24
CA ASN A 10 10.34 -1.33 9.38
C ASN A 10 8.81 -1.26 9.54
N ILE A 11 8.09 -1.33 8.41
CA ILE A 11 6.62 -1.33 8.40
C ILE A 11 6.17 -2.56 7.63
N GLU A 12 5.52 -3.47 8.34
CA GLU A 12 4.91 -4.67 7.76
C GLU A 12 3.39 -4.55 7.86
N THR A 13 2.68 -4.84 6.77
CA THR A 13 1.23 -4.67 6.69
C THR A 13 0.60 -5.89 6.04
N LYS A 14 -0.47 -6.39 6.68
CA LYS A 14 -1.29 -7.48 6.17
C LYS A 14 -2.74 -7.03 6.14
N TYR A 15 -3.40 -7.26 5.00
CA TYR A 15 -4.83 -7.00 4.82
C TYR A 15 -5.61 -8.30 5.01
N GLU A 16 -6.62 -8.28 5.87
CA GLU A 16 -7.51 -9.42 6.10
C GLU A 16 -8.97 -8.98 6.06
N ASP A 17 -9.83 -9.86 5.54
CA ASP A 17 -11.28 -9.63 5.46
C ASP A 17 -11.97 -9.99 6.79
N ASN A 18 -11.55 -9.33 7.88
CA ASN A 18 -12.18 -9.43 9.20
C ASN A 18 -12.13 -8.08 9.93
N THR A 19 -12.63 -8.04 11.16
CA THR A 19 -12.71 -6.81 11.97
C THR A 19 -11.50 -6.64 12.92
N GLY A 20 -10.31 -7.07 12.50
CA GLY A 20 -9.09 -7.00 13.33
C GLY A 20 -9.04 -8.07 14.43
N THR A 21 -9.75 -9.19 14.26
CA THR A 21 -9.86 -10.24 15.29
C THR A 21 -8.76 -11.29 15.24
N THR A 22 -7.92 -11.28 14.19
CA THR A 22 -6.83 -12.24 14.05
C THR A 22 -5.69 -11.91 15.01
N GLU A 23 -5.45 -12.80 15.97
CA GLU A 23 -4.30 -12.72 16.85
C GLU A 23 -3.00 -13.06 16.08
N ASN A 24 -1.93 -12.30 16.36
CA ASN A 24 -0.61 -12.47 15.75
C ASN A 24 -0.64 -12.61 14.21
N CYS A 25 -1.33 -11.70 13.53
CA CYS A 25 -1.56 -11.79 12.08
C CYS A 25 -0.28 -11.78 11.22
N LEU A 26 0.82 -11.24 11.75
CA LEU A 26 2.15 -11.20 11.12
C LEU A 26 3.00 -12.45 11.40
N GLY A 27 2.54 -13.35 12.28
CA GLY A 27 3.26 -14.57 12.60
C GLY A 27 4.59 -14.32 13.33
N LEU A 28 4.61 -13.33 14.22
CA LEU A 28 5.74 -13.04 15.10
C LEU A 28 6.04 -14.24 16.00
N ASP A 29 7.31 -14.40 16.37
CA ASP A 29 7.68 -15.41 17.36
C ASP A 29 7.24 -15.01 18.79
N GLU A 30 7.39 -15.92 19.75
CA GLU A 30 6.94 -15.71 21.13
C GLU A 30 7.69 -14.55 21.82
N GLU A 31 8.95 -14.30 21.47
CA GLU A 31 9.77 -13.26 22.07
C GLU A 31 9.30 -11.88 21.58
N GLU A 32 9.14 -11.71 20.28
CA GLU A 32 8.63 -10.50 19.64
C GLU A 32 7.17 -10.22 20.04
N LEU A 33 6.35 -11.27 20.15
CA LEU A 33 4.93 -11.13 20.47
C LEU A 33 4.70 -10.58 21.89
N VAL A 34 5.60 -10.90 22.83
CA VAL A 34 5.57 -10.38 24.20
C VAL A 34 5.96 -8.90 24.25
N GLU A 35 6.92 -8.47 23.43
CA GLU A 35 7.33 -7.06 23.35
C GLU A 35 6.36 -6.19 22.56
N ARG A 36 5.49 -6.81 21.74
CA ARG A 36 4.54 -6.10 20.89
C ARG A 36 3.48 -5.35 21.69
N GLU A 37 3.34 -4.06 21.40
CA GLU A 37 2.20 -3.23 21.78
C GLU A 37 1.14 -3.24 20.66
N VAL A 38 -0.14 -3.25 21.05
CA VAL A 38 -1.27 -3.29 20.11
C VAL A 38 -2.14 -2.06 20.29
N ASP A 39 -2.06 -1.16 19.33
CA ASP A 39 -2.85 0.06 19.31
C ASP A 39 -4.03 -0.06 18.34
N VAL A 40 -5.23 -0.16 18.90
CA VAL A 40 -6.50 -0.11 18.15
C VAL A 40 -6.86 1.37 17.92
N VAL A 41 -7.34 1.72 16.72
CA VAL A 41 -7.90 3.06 16.45
C VAL A 41 -9.34 3.02 16.10
N ASP A 42 -10.05 4.02 16.56
CA ASP A 42 -11.33 4.32 15.98
C ASP A 42 -11.19 5.47 14.98
N ILE A 43 -11.27 5.17 13.67
CA ILE A 43 -11.18 6.23 12.64
C ILE A 43 -12.34 7.23 12.69
N ALA A 44 -13.43 6.90 13.41
CA ALA A 44 -14.59 7.75 13.57
C ALA A 44 -14.58 8.49 14.92
N TYR A 45 -14.12 7.86 16.00
CA TYR A 45 -14.26 8.40 17.36
C TYR A 45 -12.96 8.71 18.10
N ASP A 46 -11.79 8.34 17.57
CA ASP A 46 -10.53 8.75 18.20
C ASP A 46 -10.35 10.26 18.12
N GLU A 47 -9.83 10.84 19.21
CA GLU A 47 -9.65 12.28 19.32
C GLU A 47 -8.64 12.79 18.28
N VAL A 48 -9.11 13.64 17.38
CA VAL A 48 -8.27 14.37 16.43
C VAL A 48 -7.95 15.75 17.02
N PRO A 49 -6.67 16.14 17.14
CA PRO A 49 -6.31 17.49 17.57
C PRO A 49 -7.01 18.57 16.75
N GLU A 50 -7.49 19.62 17.40
CA GLU A 50 -8.32 20.67 16.77
C GLU A 50 -7.69 21.28 15.49
N HIS A 51 -6.37 21.43 15.47
CA HIS A 51 -5.63 21.97 14.31
C HIS A 51 -5.55 21.00 13.10
N HIS A 52 -5.83 19.72 13.31
CA HIS A 52 -5.93 18.71 12.25
C HIS A 52 -7.38 18.34 11.93
N TYR A 53 -8.34 18.78 12.75
CA TYR A 53 -9.75 18.50 12.52
C TYR A 53 -10.28 19.30 11.32
N LYS A 54 -11.02 18.59 10.47
CA LYS A 54 -11.82 19.16 9.38
C LYS A 54 -13.16 18.45 9.37
N GLU A 55 -14.23 19.23 9.29
CA GLU A 55 -15.60 18.73 9.28
C GLU A 55 -15.86 17.85 8.04
N GLU A 56 -15.30 18.23 6.87
CA GLU A 56 -15.43 17.41 5.65
C GLU A 56 -14.76 16.03 5.74
N GLU A 57 -13.88 15.81 6.71
CA GLU A 57 -13.21 14.53 6.94
C GLU A 57 -13.84 13.75 8.13
N ASP A 58 -14.86 14.29 8.81
CA ASP A 58 -15.50 13.65 9.96
C ASP A 58 -16.41 12.50 9.52
N LEU A 59 -16.04 11.27 9.90
CA LEU A 59 -16.75 10.06 9.49
C LEU A 59 -18.09 9.86 10.23
N THR A 60 -18.29 10.56 11.34
CA THR A 60 -19.58 10.58 12.05
C THR A 60 -20.62 11.44 11.31
N LEU A 61 -20.17 12.28 10.36
CA LEU A 61 -21.00 13.14 9.53
C LEU A 61 -20.96 12.74 8.04
N PHE A 62 -19.86 12.18 7.58
CA PHE A 62 -19.63 11.86 6.18
C PHE A 62 -20.55 10.74 5.68
N HIS A 63 -21.08 10.96 4.47
CA HIS A 63 -21.88 9.97 3.74
C HIS A 63 -21.47 9.97 2.27
N SER A 64 -21.02 8.83 1.79
CA SER A 64 -20.58 8.64 0.40
C SER A 64 -21.79 8.59 -0.53
N LYS A 65 -21.77 9.38 -1.60
CA LYS A 65 -22.87 9.43 -2.59
C LYS A 65 -22.78 8.27 -3.59
N LYS A 66 -21.57 7.74 -3.82
CA LYS A 66 -21.34 6.65 -4.78
C LYS A 66 -21.57 5.27 -4.17
N THR A 67 -21.25 5.11 -2.88
CA THR A 67 -21.29 3.80 -2.20
C THR A 67 -22.38 3.66 -1.17
N ASP A 68 -23.08 4.75 -0.83
CA ASP A 68 -24.10 4.81 0.21
C ASP A 68 -23.56 4.40 1.61
N ARG A 69 -22.24 4.50 1.81
CA ARG A 69 -21.57 4.21 3.09
C ARG A 69 -21.52 5.43 4.00
N GLY A 70 -21.61 5.19 5.31
CA GLY A 70 -21.60 6.23 6.35
C GLY A 70 -22.99 6.85 6.59
N PRO A 71 -23.18 7.67 7.63
CA PRO A 71 -22.18 8.00 8.66
C PRO A 71 -21.84 6.82 9.57
N LEU A 72 -20.60 6.78 10.03
CA LEU A 72 -20.10 5.72 10.91
C LEU A 72 -20.66 5.88 12.32
N LYS A 73 -21.00 4.76 12.95
CA LYS A 73 -21.59 4.67 14.30
C LYS A 73 -20.54 4.15 15.29
N PRO A 74 -20.75 4.31 16.62
CA PRO A 74 -19.76 3.98 17.66
C PRO A 74 -19.23 2.54 17.69
N ASP A 75 -19.88 1.61 16.98
CA ASP A 75 -19.44 0.20 16.90
C ASP A 75 -18.47 -0.06 15.73
N TRP A 76 -17.84 0.99 15.18
CA TRP A 76 -16.87 0.89 14.09
C TRP A 76 -15.43 0.81 14.65
N GLN A 77 -14.58 -0.10 14.14
CA GLN A 77 -13.23 -0.34 14.66
C GLN A 77 -12.17 -0.29 13.53
N ALA A 78 -10.97 0.26 13.80
CA ALA A 78 -9.80 0.37 12.91
C ALA A 78 -8.44 0.44 13.70
N VAL A 79 -7.30 0.95 13.15
CA VAL A 79 -5.90 0.89 13.72
C VAL A 79 -5.07 2.22 13.66
N ARG A 80 -4.16 2.52 14.65
CA ARG A 80 -3.91 3.90 15.24
C ARG A 80 -2.70 4.75 14.83
N ASP A 81 -2.77 6.05 15.18
CA ASP A 81 -1.80 7.16 15.23
C ASP A 81 -1.43 7.85 13.91
N ILE A 82 -0.27 7.56 13.30
CA ILE A 82 0.07 8.13 11.98
C ILE A 82 -0.94 7.65 10.94
N LEU A 83 -1.42 6.43 11.14
CA LEU A 83 -2.38 5.78 10.27
C LEU A 83 -3.78 6.40 10.43
N LEU A 84 -4.15 6.96 11.60
CA LEU A 84 -5.49 7.50 11.85
C LEU A 84 -5.89 8.55 10.80
N LEU A 85 -5.06 9.59 10.64
CA LEU A 85 -5.35 10.68 9.71
C LEU A 85 -5.40 10.18 8.26
N GLY A 86 -4.47 9.32 7.86
CA GLY A 86 -4.42 8.75 6.52
C GLY A 86 -5.65 7.89 6.19
N HIS A 87 -6.09 7.05 7.12
CA HIS A 87 -7.27 6.20 6.92
C HIS A 87 -8.56 7.01 6.93
N ARG A 88 -8.68 8.01 7.80
CA ARG A 88 -9.82 8.92 7.83
C ARG A 88 -9.97 9.68 6.50
N GLN A 89 -8.86 10.21 5.98
CA GLN A 89 -8.83 10.86 4.66
C GLN A 89 -9.16 9.88 3.53
N ALA A 90 -8.57 8.68 3.53
CA ALA A 90 -8.86 7.67 2.51
C ALA A 90 -10.35 7.31 2.48
N PHE A 91 -11.00 7.18 3.64
CA PHE A 91 -12.44 6.93 3.71
C PHE A 91 -13.27 8.14 3.27
N ALA A 92 -12.97 9.33 3.78
CA ALA A 92 -13.69 10.56 3.42
C ALA A 92 -13.57 10.90 1.93
N TRP A 93 -12.50 10.47 1.27
CA TRP A 93 -12.28 10.67 -0.17
C TRP A 93 -12.65 9.46 -1.03
N ILE A 94 -13.39 8.49 -0.49
CA ILE A 94 -13.80 7.28 -1.24
C ILE A 94 -14.46 7.58 -2.59
N ASP A 95 -15.27 8.64 -2.65
CA ASP A 95 -15.96 9.03 -3.87
C ASP A 95 -14.99 9.49 -4.98
N GLU A 96 -13.79 9.94 -4.62
CA GLU A 96 -12.79 10.42 -5.58
C GLU A 96 -11.97 9.28 -6.20
N TRP A 97 -11.72 8.20 -5.45
CA TRP A 97 -10.82 7.13 -5.89
C TRP A 97 -11.48 5.79 -6.21
N ILE A 98 -12.71 5.52 -5.76
CA ILE A 98 -13.32 4.18 -5.90
C ILE A 98 -13.55 3.73 -7.35
N GLU A 99 -13.68 4.67 -8.28
CA GLU A 99 -13.89 4.38 -9.70
C GLU A 99 -12.59 4.37 -10.52
N LEU A 100 -11.44 4.64 -9.88
CA LEU A 100 -10.15 4.63 -10.58
C LEU A 100 -9.71 3.20 -10.86
N THR A 101 -9.23 2.98 -12.08
CA THR A 101 -8.56 1.74 -12.45
C THR A 101 -7.10 1.77 -12.03
N MET A 102 -6.45 0.60 -11.98
CA MET A 102 -5.00 0.54 -11.72
C MET A 102 -4.18 1.28 -12.78
N GLU A 103 -4.70 1.45 -14.00
CA GLU A 103 -4.03 2.24 -15.02
C GLU A 103 -4.09 3.74 -14.70
N ASP A 104 -5.27 4.23 -14.28
CA ASP A 104 -5.44 5.61 -13.83
C ASP A 104 -4.54 5.93 -12.63
N VAL A 105 -4.43 4.99 -11.68
CA VAL A 105 -3.53 5.11 -10.52
C VAL A 105 -2.08 5.24 -10.97
N ARG A 106 -1.60 4.39 -11.88
CA ARG A 106 -0.22 4.45 -12.40
C ARG A 106 0.07 5.74 -13.15
N GLU A 107 -0.89 6.25 -13.92
CA GLU A 107 -0.75 7.53 -14.59
C GLU A 107 -0.70 8.68 -13.58
N TYR A 108 -1.56 8.65 -12.55
CA TYR A 108 -1.56 9.63 -11.47
C TYR A 108 -0.21 9.67 -10.73
N GLU A 109 0.33 8.51 -10.34
CA GLU A 109 1.63 8.38 -9.70
C GLU A 109 2.76 8.96 -10.56
N ARG A 110 2.79 8.62 -11.86
CA ARG A 110 3.79 9.14 -12.81
C ARG A 110 3.78 10.67 -12.85
N LYS A 111 2.59 11.25 -13.04
CA LYS A 111 2.39 12.70 -13.13
C LYS A 111 2.75 13.41 -11.83
N MET A 112 2.43 12.84 -10.68
CA MET A 112 2.76 13.40 -9.36
C MET A 112 4.25 13.30 -9.05
N ASN A 113 4.90 12.20 -9.44
CA ASN A 113 6.33 12.01 -9.32
C ASN A 113 7.10 13.04 -10.16
N GLU A 114 6.72 13.22 -11.43
CA GLU A 114 7.31 14.21 -12.33
C GLU A 114 7.25 15.63 -11.74
N LYS A 115 6.07 16.07 -11.30
CA LYS A 115 5.88 17.39 -10.66
C LYS A 115 6.70 17.57 -9.38
N THR A 116 6.94 16.49 -8.64
CA THR A 116 7.77 16.52 -7.42
C THR A 116 9.24 16.66 -7.79
N ASN A 117 9.72 15.88 -8.76
CA ASN A 117 11.10 15.92 -9.23
C ASN A 117 11.48 17.27 -9.85
N GLU A 118 10.55 17.91 -10.58
CA GLU A 118 10.75 19.28 -11.08
C GLU A 118 11.05 20.26 -9.94
N LYS A 119 10.29 20.20 -8.84
CA LYS A 119 10.46 21.11 -7.68
C LYS A 119 11.75 20.83 -6.90
N VAL A 120 12.19 19.58 -6.81
CA VAL A 120 13.45 19.20 -6.15
C VAL A 120 14.66 19.58 -7.00
N GLY A 121 14.55 19.52 -8.33
CA GLY A 121 15.60 19.93 -9.27
C GLY A 121 15.91 21.42 -9.22
N VAL A 122 14.91 22.28 -8.98
CA VAL A 122 15.09 23.74 -8.89
C VAL A 122 15.85 24.15 -7.62
N GLN A 123 15.80 23.37 -6.54
CA GLN A 123 16.45 23.71 -5.27
C GLN A 123 17.96 23.42 -5.25
N ASN A 124 18.48 22.70 -6.25
CA ASN A 124 19.90 22.33 -6.34
C ASN A 124 20.67 23.12 -7.41
N ALA A 125 20.05 24.10 -8.06
CA ALA A 125 20.65 24.84 -9.20
C ALA A 125 21.42 26.13 -8.80
N ASP A 126 21.38 26.55 -7.54
CA ASP A 126 22.01 27.82 -7.10
C ASP A 126 23.47 27.71 -6.64
N THR A 127 24.15 26.60 -6.91
CA THR A 127 25.60 26.54 -6.71
C THR A 127 26.25 25.60 -7.71
N LEU A 128 26.67 26.12 -8.87
CA LEU A 128 27.96 25.78 -9.48
C LEU A 128 28.43 26.90 -10.44
N PRO A 129 29.68 27.40 -10.30
CA PRO A 129 30.28 28.29 -11.28
C PRO A 129 30.69 27.51 -12.55
N SER A 130 30.58 28.21 -13.68
CA SER A 130 30.92 27.76 -15.03
C SER A 130 32.42 27.47 -15.17
N GLU A 131 32.79 26.29 -15.71
CA GLU A 131 34.04 26.09 -16.44
C GLU A 131 33.88 25.10 -17.61
N ASP A 132 34.04 25.67 -18.81
CA ASP A 132 34.64 25.21 -20.07
C ASP A 132 34.57 23.74 -20.57
N THR A 133 33.92 23.63 -21.74
CA THR A 133 34.39 23.04 -23.01
C THR A 133 35.64 22.14 -22.97
N THR A 134 35.49 20.86 -23.34
CA THR A 134 36.20 20.19 -24.46
C THR A 134 35.81 18.71 -24.56
N THR A 135 35.23 18.33 -25.69
CA THR A 135 35.08 16.94 -26.19
C THR A 135 36.40 16.45 -26.80
N PRO A 136 36.79 15.18 -26.60
CA PRO A 136 36.94 14.30 -27.77
C PRO A 136 36.43 12.85 -27.58
N GLU A 137 36.31 12.20 -28.74
CA GLU A 137 35.72 10.90 -29.15
C GLU A 137 36.11 9.58 -28.40
N PRO A 138 35.37 8.48 -28.66
CA PRO A 138 35.37 7.24 -27.88
C PRO A 138 36.44 6.22 -28.31
N LEU A 139 36.98 5.48 -27.35
CA LEU A 139 37.81 4.29 -27.58
C LEU A 139 37.01 3.02 -27.28
N GLU A 140 36.94 2.15 -28.29
CA GLU A 140 36.32 0.83 -28.24
C GLU A 140 37.08 -0.16 -27.32
N GLY A 141 36.30 -1.04 -26.68
CA GLY A 141 36.76 -2.38 -26.32
C GLY A 141 36.62 -2.77 -24.85
N ALA A 142 35.53 -3.44 -24.49
CA ALA A 142 35.52 -4.66 -23.64
C ALA A 142 34.09 -5.21 -23.46
N THR A 143 33.71 -6.09 -24.39
CA THR A 143 33.13 -7.43 -24.17
C THR A 143 32.00 -7.63 -23.14
N SER A 144 30.78 -7.84 -23.67
CA SER A 144 29.66 -8.50 -22.99
C SER A 144 29.93 -10.00 -22.75
N PRO A 145 29.46 -10.62 -21.66
CA PRO A 145 29.32 -12.07 -21.58
C PRO A 145 28.00 -12.55 -22.23
N PRO A 146 27.96 -13.78 -22.79
CA PRO A 146 26.85 -14.29 -23.59
C PRO A 146 25.76 -14.96 -22.73
N ALA A 147 24.59 -15.07 -23.36
CA ALA A 147 23.44 -15.80 -22.88
C ALA A 147 23.52 -17.33 -23.18
N GLU A 148 22.77 -18.07 -22.36
CA GLU A 148 22.14 -19.38 -22.61
C GLU A 148 23.00 -20.66 -22.55
N GLY A 149 22.59 -21.53 -21.61
CA GLY A 149 22.96 -22.93 -21.47
C GLY A 149 21.72 -23.73 -21.03
N ASP A 150 21.28 -24.58 -21.94
CA ASP A 150 20.09 -25.44 -22.01
C ASP A 150 20.01 -26.53 -20.91
N THR A 151 18.80 -27.00 -20.57
CA THR A 151 18.45 -28.44 -20.45
C THR A 151 17.00 -28.69 -20.01
N SER A 152 16.18 -29.06 -21.00
CA SER A 152 15.14 -30.11 -20.99
C SER A 152 14.57 -30.64 -19.66
N LEU A 153 13.28 -30.38 -19.44
CA LEU A 153 12.37 -31.12 -18.55
C LEU A 153 11.95 -32.47 -19.18
N PRO A 154 11.92 -33.59 -18.44
CA PRO A 154 11.33 -34.82 -18.93
C PRO A 154 9.81 -34.79 -18.77
N THR A 155 9.13 -35.16 -19.86
CA THR A 155 7.74 -35.58 -19.89
C THR A 155 7.55 -36.91 -19.16
N ASP A 156 6.59 -37.00 -18.26
CA ASP A 156 5.84 -38.25 -18.11
C ASP A 156 4.38 -37.97 -17.80
N GLY A 157 3.52 -38.58 -18.62
CA GLY A 157 2.08 -38.43 -18.56
C GLY A 157 1.46 -39.35 -17.52
N THR A 158 0.45 -38.85 -16.82
CA THR A 158 -0.61 -39.71 -16.26
C THR A 158 -1.93 -38.96 -16.37
N THR A 159 -2.76 -39.46 -17.28
CA THR A 159 -4.16 -39.14 -17.48
C THR A 159 -4.98 -39.52 -16.26
N MET A 160 -5.76 -38.59 -15.70
CA MET A 160 -6.96 -38.90 -14.92
C MET A 160 -8.10 -37.96 -15.34
N THR A 161 -9.21 -38.59 -15.71
CA THR A 161 -10.46 -38.06 -16.25
C THR A 161 -11.26 -37.19 -15.26
N PRO A 162 -12.17 -36.33 -15.76
CA PRO A 162 -13.05 -35.55 -14.90
C PRO A 162 -14.23 -36.42 -14.43
N ASN A 163 -14.47 -36.48 -13.12
CA ASN A 163 -15.66 -37.12 -12.58
C ASN A 163 -16.63 -36.05 -12.06
N ALA A 164 -17.78 -35.97 -12.72
CA ALA A 164 -18.93 -35.19 -12.29
C ALA A 164 -19.48 -35.76 -10.98
N LYS A 165 -19.83 -34.90 -10.02
CA LYS A 165 -20.67 -35.31 -8.89
C LYS A 165 -21.87 -34.38 -8.74
N THR A 166 -22.99 -35.01 -9.09
CA THR A 166 -24.40 -34.75 -8.84
C THR A 166 -24.72 -33.91 -7.60
N ALA A 167 -25.58 -32.91 -7.81
CA ALA A 167 -26.31 -32.20 -6.78
C ALA A 167 -27.39 -33.14 -6.19
N GLU A 168 -27.33 -33.37 -4.88
CA GLU A 168 -28.39 -34.02 -4.12
C GLU A 168 -29.17 -32.94 -3.37
N LYS A 169 -30.44 -32.82 -3.73
CA LYS A 169 -31.43 -31.91 -3.16
C LYS A 169 -31.99 -32.58 -1.90
N THR A 170 -31.79 -31.96 -0.74
CA THR A 170 -32.47 -32.33 0.50
C THR A 170 -33.70 -31.42 0.69
N ASP A 171 -34.85 -32.06 0.85
CA ASP A 171 -36.15 -31.43 1.13
C ASP A 171 -36.27 -31.07 2.63
N PRO A 172 -37.21 -30.17 3.01
CA PRO A 172 -37.22 -29.52 4.32
C PRO A 172 -37.85 -30.40 5.43
N ILE A 173 -37.39 -30.17 6.66
CA ILE A 173 -37.98 -30.72 7.89
C ILE A 173 -39.01 -29.71 8.44
N ASP A 174 -40.15 -30.28 8.85
CA ASP A 174 -41.38 -29.72 9.43
C ASP A 174 -41.21 -28.53 10.39
#